data_AF-A0A9W8WHI5-F1
#
_entry.id   AF-A0A9W8WHI5-F1
#
_cell.length_a   1.000
_cell.length_b   1.000
_cell.length_c   1.000
_cell.angle_alpha   90.00
_cell.angle_beta   90.00
_cell.angle_gamma   90.00
#
_symmetry.space_group_name_H-M   'P 1'
#
loop_
_entity.id
_entity.type
_entity.pdbx_description
1 polymer ?
#
loop_
_entity_poly.entity_id
_entity_poly.type
_entity_poly.pdbx_seq_one_letter_code
_entity_poly.pdbx_strand_id
1 'polypeptide(L)'
;MPATLRRAAGKADEAGHEAALTTTTASSSSSQRQVAPRNLREVIPDQVQFPLAVATSFAMASLGYSLLGELTGGQLAAISRSQDTWGEVALLAGWRVIELALGWYGKLDGLDVAMLDLLSHGPHYFLLSTFYSLSATTALWALAIDIASVAVPFSLLRPLSTVHTPSAAAAAGLPNRELIDLPLQLYTTALSTGIYTVVLVLSLRFILPRILVVYYAGVPTLEPAYTASYASVLPVTLLFGVAASTFIFAPFATTARAKEDDKIDEFDPVAASLGETVWWNVWGYTAKTKVVVRRTAIAALVAATNTFLSSTKTLYGVESAGAAVYASVWAFAALCTGIGLGFVGGD
;
A
#
# COMPACT_ATOMS: atom_id res chain seq x y z
N MET A 1 -27.31 48.00 62.55
CA MET A 1 -25.91 48.19 62.99
C MET A 1 -24.99 47.61 61.92
N PRO A 2 -23.93 48.32 61.51
CA PRO A 2 -23.99 49.43 60.54
C PRO A 2 -23.28 49.08 59.22
N ALA A 3 -23.72 49.63 58.07
CA ALA A 3 -23.11 50.75 57.31
C ALA A 3 -22.15 50.29 56.18
N THR A 4 -22.51 50.38 54.88
CA THR A 4 -22.41 51.56 53.95
C THR A 4 -20.96 52.06 53.80
N LEU A 5 -20.33 52.26 52.63
CA LEU A 5 -20.62 53.02 51.39
C LEU A 5 -19.50 52.64 50.37
N ARG A 6 -19.64 52.54 49.04
CA ARG A 6 -20.15 53.42 47.96
C ARG A 6 -19.41 54.76 47.78
N ARG A 7 -18.49 54.85 46.79
CA ARG A 7 -18.38 55.89 45.72
C ARG A 7 -17.02 55.78 45.00
N ALA A 8 -17.00 55.59 43.67
CA ALA A 8 -17.04 56.61 42.59
C ALA A 8 -15.67 57.29 42.40
N ALA A 9 -14.98 56.98 41.29
CA ALA A 9 -15.02 57.69 40.01
C ALA A 9 -14.03 58.87 39.97
N GLY A 10 -13.07 58.81 39.05
CA GLY A 10 -12.14 59.89 38.73
C GLY A 10 -11.16 59.45 37.66
N LYS A 11 -11.07 60.23 36.58
CA LYS A 11 -10.56 59.91 35.24
C LYS A 11 -9.42 60.88 34.92
N ALA A 12 -8.35 60.38 34.27
CA ALA A 12 -7.33 61.12 33.48
C ALA A 12 -6.50 62.19 34.25
N ASP A 13 -5.29 62.62 33.89
CA ASP A 13 -4.43 62.45 32.72
C ASP A 13 -2.99 62.91 33.08
N GLU A 14 -2.03 62.55 32.21
CA GLU A 14 -0.78 63.26 31.85
C GLU A 14 0.42 63.50 32.81
N ALA A 15 1.59 63.10 32.26
CA ALA A 15 2.94 63.73 32.26
C ALA A 15 3.62 64.06 33.62
N GLY A 16 4.89 63.74 33.92
CA GLY A 16 6.08 63.42 33.13
C GLY A 16 7.26 64.24 33.71
N HIS A 17 8.30 63.59 34.25
CA HIS A 17 9.72 63.99 34.48
C HIS A 17 10.28 63.17 35.66
N GLU A 18 11.09 62.13 35.44
CA GLU A 18 12.55 62.13 35.20
C GLU A 18 13.38 62.36 36.48
N ALA A 19 13.98 61.28 37.02
CA ALA A 19 15.34 61.24 37.58
C ALA A 19 15.71 59.84 38.13
N ALA A 20 16.50 59.13 37.32
CA ALA A 20 17.53 58.15 37.63
C ALA A 20 17.59 57.45 39.01
N LEU A 21 17.46 56.12 39.01
CA LEU A 21 18.47 55.27 39.68
C LEU A 21 18.62 53.93 38.94
N THR A 22 19.85 53.69 38.52
CA THR A 22 20.42 52.50 37.88
C THR A 22 19.94 51.16 38.46
N THR A 23 19.43 50.27 37.60
CA THR A 23 19.55 48.82 37.82
C THR A 23 19.58 48.10 36.47
N THR A 24 20.80 47.68 36.10
CA THR A 24 21.17 46.51 35.32
C THR A 24 20.13 45.96 34.33
N THR A 25 20.38 46.24 33.05
CA THR A 25 19.90 45.48 31.90
C THR A 25 20.21 43.99 32.07
N ALA A 26 19.23 43.22 32.55
CA ALA A 26 19.16 41.79 32.30
C ALA A 26 18.45 41.61 30.97
N SER A 27 19.22 41.46 29.89
CA SER A 27 18.71 40.91 28.64
C SER A 27 18.20 39.50 28.93
N SER A 28 16.89 39.34 29.11
CA SER A 28 16.25 38.03 29.00
C SER A 28 16.29 37.64 27.54
N SER A 29 17.46 37.14 27.11
CA SER A 29 17.58 36.30 25.93
C SER A 29 16.56 35.18 26.09
N SER A 30 15.45 35.28 25.36
CA SER A 30 14.56 34.17 25.13
C SER A 30 15.37 33.11 24.39
N SER A 31 16.07 32.27 25.16
CA SER A 31 16.58 30.99 24.68
C SER A 31 15.36 30.22 24.19
N GLN A 32 15.07 30.36 22.90
CA GLN A 32 14.36 29.33 22.17
C GLN A 32 15.10 28.04 22.51
N ARG A 33 14.50 27.21 23.36
CA ARG A 33 14.89 25.81 23.45
C ARG A 33 14.69 25.27 22.04
N GLN A 34 15.78 25.17 21.28
CA GLN A 34 15.85 24.30 20.12
C GLN A 34 15.47 22.91 20.65
N VAL A 35 14.21 22.53 20.45
CA VAL A 35 13.79 21.16 20.60
C VAL A 35 14.57 20.42 19.52
N ALA A 36 15.58 19.65 19.92
CA ALA A 36 16.32 18.82 18.98
C ALA A 36 15.31 18.00 18.17
N PRO A 37 15.45 17.94 16.84
CA PRO A 37 14.53 17.19 15.99
C PRO A 37 14.47 15.76 16.52
N ARG A 38 13.27 15.31 16.90
CA ARG A 38 13.10 14.02 17.58
C ARG A 38 13.21 12.85 16.60
N ASN A 39 13.13 13.15 15.30
CA ASN A 39 13.04 12.18 14.22
C ASN A 39 13.93 12.59 13.03
N LEU A 40 14.53 11.61 12.35
CA LEU A 40 15.28 11.80 11.09
C LEU A 40 14.46 12.56 10.02
N ARG A 41 13.13 12.44 10.07
CA ARG A 41 12.18 13.08 9.18
C ARG A 41 12.16 14.61 9.29
N GLU A 42 12.35 15.13 10.51
CA GLU A 42 12.36 16.59 10.76
C GLU A 42 13.66 17.25 10.30
N VAL A 43 14.69 16.43 10.02
CA VAL A 43 16.01 16.88 9.58
C VAL A 43 16.13 16.90 8.05
N ILE A 44 15.36 16.07 7.35
CA ILE A 44 15.52 15.85 5.89
C ILE A 44 14.49 16.67 5.10
N PRO A 45 14.91 17.51 4.14
CA PRO A 45 13.99 18.25 3.27
C PRO A 45 13.06 17.32 2.48
N ASP A 46 11.78 17.69 2.37
CA ASP A 46 10.73 16.88 1.72
C ASP A 46 11.10 16.44 0.30
N GLN A 47 11.81 17.27 -0.46
CA GLN A 47 12.24 16.97 -1.83
C GLN A 47 13.28 15.85 -1.91
N VAL A 48 14.09 15.64 -0.87
CA VAL A 48 15.16 14.65 -0.82
C VAL A 48 14.67 13.31 -0.26
N GLN A 49 13.56 13.30 0.47
CA GLN A 49 13.01 12.10 1.10
C GLN A 49 12.67 11.01 0.07
N PHE A 50 12.07 11.34 -1.07
CA PHE A 50 11.74 10.33 -2.08
C PHE A 50 12.98 9.73 -2.77
N PRO A 51 13.94 10.53 -3.31
CA PRO A 51 15.19 9.98 -3.84
C PRO A 51 15.96 9.15 -2.83
N LEU A 52 15.97 9.57 -1.56
CA LEU A 52 16.60 8.82 -0.48
C LEU A 52 15.88 7.49 -0.23
N ALA A 53 14.54 7.47 -0.22
CA ALA A 53 13.75 6.25 -0.11
C ALA A 53 14.10 5.26 -1.23
N VAL A 54 14.13 5.74 -2.48
CA VAL A 54 14.51 4.93 -3.66
C VAL A 54 15.91 4.36 -3.49
N ALA A 55 16.91 5.20 -3.19
CA ALA A 55 18.29 4.75 -3.03
C ALA A 55 18.43 3.71 -1.91
N THR A 56 17.74 3.90 -0.80
CA THR A 56 17.78 3.00 0.36
C THR A 56 17.07 1.68 0.03
N SER A 57 15.97 1.71 -0.72
CA SER A 57 15.27 0.52 -1.18
C SER A 57 16.13 -0.35 -2.09
N PHE A 58 16.81 0.24 -3.07
CA PHE A 58 17.74 -0.49 -3.92
C PHE A 58 18.93 -1.05 -3.14
N ALA A 59 19.50 -0.26 -2.21
CA ALA A 59 20.60 -0.73 -1.36
C ALA A 59 20.17 -1.93 -0.50
N MET A 60 18.98 -1.85 0.11
CA MET A 60 18.49 -2.92 0.98
C MET A 60 18.09 -4.17 0.20
N ALA A 61 17.48 -4.02 -0.98
CA ALA A 61 17.23 -5.14 -1.88
C ALA A 61 18.55 -5.82 -2.30
N SER A 62 19.55 -5.05 -2.74
CA SER A 62 20.85 -5.58 -3.15
C SER A 62 21.55 -6.36 -2.03
N LEU A 63 21.55 -5.82 -0.81
CA LEU A 63 22.11 -6.50 0.37
C LEU A 63 21.33 -7.77 0.72
N GLY A 64 19.99 -7.68 0.73
CA GLY A 64 19.12 -8.82 1.02
C GLY A 64 19.30 -9.98 0.04
N TYR A 65 19.32 -9.69 -1.26
CA TYR A 65 19.53 -10.72 -2.28
C TYR A 65 20.94 -11.31 -2.26
N SER A 66 21.96 -10.52 -1.91
CA SER A 66 23.33 -11.04 -1.75
C SER A 66 23.39 -12.05 -0.60
N LEU A 67 22.82 -11.71 0.56
CA LEU A 67 22.72 -12.61 1.71
C LEU A 67 21.88 -13.86 1.40
N LEU A 68 20.77 -13.68 0.68
CA LEU A 68 19.92 -14.80 0.28
C LEU A 68 20.67 -15.76 -0.64
N GLY A 69 21.44 -15.23 -1.58
CA GLY A 69 22.28 -16.03 -2.48
C GLY A 69 23.28 -16.89 -1.70
N GLU A 70 23.95 -16.32 -0.71
CA GLU A 70 24.89 -17.05 0.16
C GLU A 70 24.18 -18.11 1.02
N LEU A 71 23.04 -17.78 1.63
CA LEU A 71 22.32 -18.68 2.54
C LEU A 71 21.60 -19.83 1.82
N THR A 72 21.14 -19.61 0.59
CA THR A 72 20.35 -20.60 -0.18
C THR A 72 21.17 -21.31 -1.24
N GLY A 73 22.48 -21.03 -1.33
CA GLY A 73 23.36 -21.60 -2.35
C GLY A 73 22.97 -21.19 -3.78
N GLY A 74 22.39 -19.99 -3.95
CA GLY A 74 22.03 -19.47 -5.27
C GLY A 74 20.83 -20.13 -5.94
N GLN A 75 19.94 -20.80 -5.20
CA GLN A 75 18.74 -21.45 -5.77
C GLN A 75 17.90 -20.52 -6.67
N LEU A 76 17.68 -19.28 -6.23
CA LEU A 76 16.92 -18.30 -7.01
C LEU A 76 17.67 -17.90 -8.29
N ALA A 77 18.99 -17.71 -8.18
CA ALA A 77 19.85 -17.38 -9.32
C ALA A 77 19.88 -18.49 -10.37
N ALA A 78 19.75 -19.76 -9.96
CA ALA A 78 19.73 -20.90 -10.86
C ALA A 78 18.46 -20.98 -11.74
N ILE A 79 17.35 -20.41 -11.27
CA ILE A 79 16.06 -20.39 -11.99
C ILE A 79 15.89 -19.06 -12.73
N SER A 80 16.49 -17.99 -12.21
CA SER A 80 16.38 -16.66 -12.80
C SER A 80 17.24 -16.51 -14.05
N ARG A 81 16.69 -15.82 -15.04
CA ARG A 81 17.40 -15.41 -16.24
C ARG A 81 18.38 -14.28 -15.98
N SER A 82 19.60 -14.41 -16.50
CA SER A 82 20.55 -13.30 -16.55
C SER A 82 19.98 -12.20 -17.44
N GLN A 83 19.98 -10.98 -16.94
CA GLN A 83 19.58 -9.81 -17.72
C GLN A 83 20.75 -9.43 -18.61
N ASP A 84 20.77 -9.92 -19.84
CA ASP A 84 21.92 -9.79 -20.74
C ASP A 84 22.04 -8.38 -21.34
N THR A 85 20.94 -7.60 -21.30
CA THR A 85 20.88 -6.25 -21.87
C THR A 85 20.62 -5.20 -20.79
N TRP A 86 21.40 -4.11 -20.81
CA TRP A 86 21.18 -2.94 -19.94
C TRP A 86 19.75 -2.38 -20.00
N GLY A 87 19.09 -2.49 -21.16
CA GLY A 87 17.70 -2.10 -21.33
C GLY A 87 16.73 -2.93 -20.49
N GLU A 88 16.99 -4.22 -20.27
CA GLU A 88 16.14 -5.07 -19.42
C GLU A 88 16.31 -4.72 -17.93
N VAL A 89 17.56 -4.48 -17.51
CA VAL A 89 17.86 -3.97 -16.17
C VAL A 89 17.20 -2.61 -15.94
N ALA A 90 17.32 -1.69 -16.88
CA ALA A 90 16.70 -0.37 -16.80
C ALA A 90 15.17 -0.44 -16.79
N LEU A 91 14.56 -1.39 -17.52
CA LEU A 91 13.12 -1.61 -17.50
C LEU A 91 12.64 -2.10 -16.13
N LEU A 92 13.29 -3.11 -15.55
CA LEU A 92 12.94 -3.65 -14.23
C LEU A 92 13.17 -2.63 -13.12
N ALA A 93 14.32 -1.95 -13.14
CA ALA A 93 14.61 -0.88 -12.18
C ALA A 93 13.64 0.30 -12.34
N GLY A 94 13.33 0.69 -13.58
CA GLY A 94 12.36 1.73 -13.89
C GLY A 94 10.96 1.40 -13.39
N TRP A 95 10.51 0.15 -13.59
CA TRP A 95 9.26 -0.34 -13.04
C TRP A 95 9.26 -0.27 -11.51
N ARG A 96 10.33 -0.71 -10.84
CA ARG A 96 10.46 -0.62 -9.39
C ARG A 96 10.38 0.84 -8.90
N VAL A 97 11.00 1.78 -9.60
CA VAL A 97 10.87 3.22 -9.28
C VAL A 97 9.43 3.72 -9.45
N ILE A 98 8.70 3.24 -10.46
CA ILE A 98 7.28 3.58 -10.66
C ILE A 98 6.43 3.06 -9.50
N GLU A 99 6.65 1.82 -9.03
CA GLU A 99 5.95 1.29 -7.85
C GLU A 99 6.20 2.15 -6.60
N LEU A 100 7.46 2.52 -6.37
CA LEU A 100 7.84 3.41 -5.27
C LEU A 100 7.19 4.79 -5.42
N ALA A 101 7.14 5.33 -6.64
CA ALA A 101 6.50 6.61 -6.91
C ALA A 101 4.98 6.54 -6.67
N LEU A 102 4.32 5.46 -7.09
CA LEU A 102 2.90 5.22 -6.82
C LEU A 102 2.62 5.17 -5.32
N GLY A 103 3.48 4.49 -4.54
CA GLY A 103 3.38 4.49 -3.08
C GLY A 103 3.60 5.87 -2.47
N TRP A 104 4.64 6.56 -2.92
CA TRP A 104 5.00 7.86 -2.37
C TRP A 104 3.94 8.92 -2.68
N TYR A 105 3.63 9.15 -3.95
CA TYR A 105 2.63 10.16 -4.36
C TYR A 105 1.19 9.72 -4.08
N GLY A 106 0.94 8.41 -3.96
CA GLY A 106 -0.33 7.86 -3.51
C GLY A 106 -0.62 8.07 -2.02
N LYS A 107 0.30 8.68 -1.27
CA LYS A 107 0.23 8.85 0.20
C LYS A 107 0.08 7.51 0.94
N LEU A 108 0.63 6.44 0.37
CA LEU A 108 0.68 5.13 1.00
C LEU A 108 1.72 5.16 2.12
N ASP A 109 1.41 4.53 3.25
CA ASP A 109 2.38 4.36 4.33
C ASP A 109 3.17 3.06 4.17
N GLY A 110 4.13 2.80 5.07
CA GLY A 110 4.99 1.62 4.98
C GLY A 110 4.23 0.30 5.00
N LEU A 111 3.10 0.23 5.70
CA LEU A 111 2.26 -0.97 5.75
C LEU A 111 1.47 -1.14 4.45
N ASP A 112 0.84 -0.08 3.95
CA ASP A 112 0.12 -0.10 2.68
C ASP A 112 1.02 -0.55 1.52
N VAL A 113 2.26 -0.05 1.47
CA VAL A 113 3.21 -0.45 0.43
C VAL A 113 3.70 -1.88 0.65
N ALA A 114 3.88 -2.34 1.89
CA ALA A 114 4.20 -3.73 2.17
C ALA A 114 3.11 -4.70 1.68
N MET A 115 1.84 -4.36 1.89
CA MET A 115 0.71 -5.16 1.42
C MET A 115 0.59 -5.12 -0.11
N LEU A 116 0.85 -3.98 -0.74
CA LEU A 116 0.90 -3.86 -2.19
C LEU A 116 2.04 -4.69 -2.80
N ASP A 117 3.23 -4.68 -2.19
CA ASP A 117 4.37 -5.49 -2.60
C ASP A 117 4.05 -6.99 -2.47
N LEU A 118 3.41 -7.40 -1.36
CA LEU A 118 2.94 -8.78 -1.17
C LEU A 118 1.96 -9.20 -2.28
N LEU A 119 0.97 -8.36 -2.60
CA LEU A 119 -0.01 -8.63 -3.67
C LEU A 119 0.63 -8.68 -5.06
N SER A 120 1.69 -7.90 -5.30
CA SER A 120 2.29 -7.75 -6.62
C SER A 120 3.45 -8.70 -6.91
N HIS A 121 4.25 -9.04 -5.90
CA HIS A 121 5.41 -9.93 -6.02
C HIS A 121 5.07 -11.38 -5.63
N GLY A 122 4.07 -11.56 -4.75
CA GLY A 122 3.59 -12.88 -4.35
C GLY A 122 3.27 -13.83 -5.52
N PRO A 123 2.59 -13.38 -6.60
CA PRO A 123 2.29 -14.24 -7.74
C PRO A 123 3.53 -14.85 -8.39
N HIS A 124 4.60 -14.06 -8.53
CA HIS A 124 5.85 -14.54 -9.10
C HIS A 124 6.47 -15.63 -8.23
N TYR A 125 6.57 -15.40 -6.93
CA TYR A 125 7.12 -16.42 -6.01
C TYR A 125 6.24 -17.65 -5.88
N PHE A 126 4.92 -17.50 -5.97
CA PHE A 126 4.01 -18.65 -6.05
C PHE A 126 4.28 -19.48 -7.31
N LEU A 127 4.49 -18.85 -8.47
CA LEU A 127 4.85 -19.56 -9.70
C LEU A 127 6.15 -20.35 -9.50
N LEU A 128 7.19 -19.70 -8.95
CA LEU A 128 8.49 -20.32 -8.76
C LEU A 128 8.45 -21.49 -7.76
N SER A 129 7.80 -21.29 -6.61
CA SER A 129 7.73 -22.34 -5.58
C SER A 129 6.88 -23.53 -6.01
N THR A 130 5.83 -23.28 -6.79
CA THR A 130 4.85 -24.31 -7.15
C THR A 130 5.28 -25.08 -8.39
N PHE A 131 5.81 -24.41 -9.41
CA PHE A 131 6.07 -25.04 -10.71
C PHE A 131 7.55 -25.21 -11.03
N TYR A 132 8.43 -24.36 -10.49
CA TYR A 132 9.87 -24.37 -10.78
C TYR A 132 10.72 -25.03 -9.68
N SER A 133 10.10 -25.76 -8.75
CA SER A 133 10.79 -26.47 -7.67
C SER A 133 11.67 -25.57 -6.79
N LEU A 134 11.36 -24.26 -6.71
CA LEU A 134 12.04 -23.37 -5.77
C LEU A 134 11.60 -23.73 -4.35
N SER A 135 12.55 -23.83 -3.41
CA SER A 135 12.21 -24.06 -2.01
C SER A 135 11.26 -22.97 -1.50
N ALA A 136 10.17 -23.37 -0.84
CA ALA A 136 9.22 -22.43 -0.25
C ALA A 136 9.91 -21.46 0.74
N THR A 137 10.96 -21.90 1.43
CA THR A 137 11.75 -21.03 2.32
C THR A 137 12.49 -19.94 1.57
N THR A 138 13.13 -20.28 0.45
CA THR A 138 13.84 -19.34 -0.42
C THR A 138 12.86 -18.33 -1.03
N ALA A 139 11.69 -18.81 -1.49
CA ALA A 139 10.63 -17.96 -1.99
C ALA A 139 10.10 -16.98 -0.93
N LEU A 140 9.89 -17.45 0.31
CA LEU A 140 9.44 -16.62 1.42
C LEU A 140 10.48 -15.55 1.80
N TRP A 141 11.75 -15.91 1.85
CA TRP A 141 12.82 -14.93 2.14
C TRP A 141 12.98 -13.91 1.03
N ALA A 142 12.93 -14.32 -0.24
CA ALA A 142 12.99 -13.40 -1.38
C ALA A 142 11.82 -12.41 -1.34
N LEU A 143 10.60 -12.89 -1.11
CA LEU A 143 9.42 -12.04 -0.93
C LEU A 143 9.55 -11.12 0.29
N ALA A 144 10.09 -11.61 1.40
CA ALA A 144 10.33 -10.80 2.60
C ALA A 144 11.36 -9.71 2.34
N ILE A 145 12.40 -9.99 1.55
CA ILE A 145 13.40 -9.00 1.11
C ILE A 145 12.74 -7.93 0.25
N ASP A 146 11.93 -8.31 -0.74
CA ASP A 146 11.21 -7.35 -1.59
C ASP A 146 10.33 -6.43 -0.75
N ILE A 147 9.50 -7.00 0.13
CA ILE A 147 8.61 -6.24 1.01
C ILE A 147 9.41 -5.34 1.95
N ALA A 148 10.41 -5.90 2.65
CA ALA A 148 11.20 -5.14 3.62
C ALA A 148 11.94 -3.99 2.94
N SER A 149 12.51 -4.24 1.75
CA SER A 149 13.29 -3.26 0.97
C SER A 149 12.53 -1.96 0.75
N VAL A 150 11.21 -1.98 0.77
CA VAL A 150 10.38 -0.78 0.60
C VAL A 150 9.72 -0.35 1.89
N ALA A 151 9.17 -1.30 2.64
CA ALA A 151 8.45 -1.03 3.86
C ALA A 151 9.33 -0.31 4.90
N VAL A 152 10.61 -0.68 5.02
CA VAL A 152 11.53 -0.08 5.99
C VAL A 152 11.88 1.37 5.61
N PRO A 153 12.36 1.69 4.38
CA PRO A 153 12.60 3.08 4.00
C PRO A 153 11.36 3.96 4.11
N PHE A 154 10.18 3.45 3.69
CA PHE A 154 8.93 4.19 3.82
C PHE A 154 8.56 4.44 5.28
N SER A 155 8.70 3.44 6.14
CA SER A 155 8.42 3.60 7.58
C SER A 155 9.43 4.51 8.28
N LEU A 156 10.66 4.63 7.79
CA LEU A 156 11.65 5.56 8.34
C LEU A 156 11.36 7.00 7.90
N LEU A 157 11.01 7.20 6.62
CA LEU A 157 10.89 8.53 6.02
C LEU A 157 9.46 9.11 6.09
N ARG A 158 8.45 8.28 6.31
CA ARG A 158 7.03 8.70 6.36
C ARG A 158 6.33 8.18 7.63
N PRO A 159 5.48 8.98 8.29
CA PRO A 159 4.64 8.49 9.38
C PRO A 159 3.63 7.45 8.89
N LEU A 160 3.30 6.50 9.77
CA LEU A 160 2.21 5.56 9.51
C LEU A 160 0.88 6.31 9.41
N SER A 161 -0.01 5.80 8.56
CA SER A 161 -1.35 6.32 8.38
C SER A 161 -2.14 6.23 9.68
N THR A 162 -3.11 7.15 9.86
CA THR A 162 -4.03 7.13 11.01
C THR A 162 -4.84 5.83 11.04
N VAL A 163 -5.12 5.22 9.88
CA VAL A 163 -5.83 3.92 9.77
C VAL A 163 -5.10 2.82 10.52
N HIS A 164 -3.76 2.82 10.47
CA HIS A 164 -2.92 1.76 11.04
C HIS A 164 -2.36 2.11 12.42
N THR A 165 -2.72 3.28 12.97
CA THR A 165 -2.24 3.76 14.28
C THR A 165 -3.40 4.03 15.23
N PRO A 166 -3.71 3.12 16.18
CA PRO A 166 -4.90 3.24 17.03
C PRO A 166 -4.96 4.54 17.85
N SER A 167 -3.83 5.01 18.37
CA SER A 167 -3.74 6.24 19.15
C SER A 167 -4.00 7.49 18.31
N ALA A 168 -3.47 7.54 17.08
CA ALA A 168 -3.71 8.64 16.16
C ALA A 168 -5.14 8.60 15.59
N ALA A 169 -5.69 7.41 15.34
CA ALA A 169 -7.08 7.22 14.93
C ALA A 169 -8.06 7.76 15.98
N ALA A 170 -7.82 7.45 17.27
CA ALA A 170 -8.63 7.94 18.37
C ALA A 170 -8.54 9.46 18.53
N ALA A 171 -7.33 10.02 18.39
CA ALA A 171 -7.12 11.47 18.45
C ALA A 171 -7.75 12.23 17.26
N ALA A 172 -7.78 11.61 16.07
CA ALA A 172 -8.35 12.18 14.85
C ALA A 172 -9.86 11.97 14.71
N GLY A 173 -10.49 11.16 15.58
CA GLY A 173 -11.92 10.83 15.47
C GLY A 173 -12.27 10.07 14.19
N LEU A 174 -11.45 9.08 13.83
CA LEU A 174 -11.60 8.34 12.57
C LEU A 174 -12.97 7.62 12.52
N PRO A 175 -13.79 7.83 11.48
CA PRO A 175 -15.12 7.23 11.40
C PRO A 175 -15.05 5.72 11.16
N ASN A 176 -16.08 5.01 11.59
CA ASN A 176 -16.30 3.58 11.40
C ASN A 176 -15.10 2.70 11.78
N ARG A 177 -14.36 3.08 12.85
CA ARG A 177 -13.16 2.36 13.30
C ARG A 177 -13.47 0.93 13.71
N GLU A 178 -14.67 0.69 14.23
CA GLU A 178 -15.23 -0.61 14.61
C GLU A 178 -15.26 -1.59 13.43
N LEU A 179 -15.30 -1.09 12.19
CA LEU A 179 -15.25 -1.93 11.00
C LEU A 179 -13.85 -2.53 10.76
N ILE A 180 -12.81 -1.99 11.40
CA ILE A 180 -11.45 -2.54 11.36
C ILE A 180 -11.10 -3.16 12.73
N ASP A 181 -12.10 -3.54 13.53
CA ASP A 181 -11.85 -4.39 14.68
C ASP A 181 -11.53 -5.82 14.24
N LEU A 182 -10.81 -6.54 15.10
CA LEU A 182 -10.32 -7.88 14.82
C LEU A 182 -11.40 -8.82 14.25
N PRO A 183 -12.65 -8.87 14.77
CA PRO A 183 -13.67 -9.75 14.21
C PRO A 183 -14.05 -9.41 12.77
N LEU A 184 -14.26 -8.12 12.45
CA LEU A 184 -14.64 -7.74 11.09
C LEU A 184 -13.47 -7.82 10.12
N GLN A 185 -12.25 -7.55 10.60
CA GLN A 185 -11.03 -7.79 9.83
C GLN A 185 -10.88 -9.29 9.50
N LEU A 186 -11.21 -10.19 10.42
CA LEU A 186 -11.21 -11.64 10.15
C LEU A 186 -12.24 -12.01 9.09
N TYR A 187 -13.45 -11.47 9.13
CA TYR A 187 -14.48 -11.76 8.11
C TYR A 187 -14.08 -11.24 6.73
N THR A 188 -13.57 -10.02 6.63
CA THR A 188 -13.13 -9.42 5.35
C THR A 188 -11.88 -10.12 4.80
N THR A 189 -10.98 -10.55 5.69
CA THR A 189 -9.84 -11.41 5.33
C THR A 189 -10.31 -12.76 4.82
N ALA A 190 -11.26 -13.40 5.50
CA ALA A 190 -11.82 -14.69 5.10
C ALA A 190 -12.54 -14.59 3.74
N LEU A 191 -13.30 -13.53 3.50
CA LEU A 191 -13.93 -13.25 2.22
C LEU A 191 -12.88 -13.09 1.11
N SER A 192 -11.89 -12.23 1.34
CA SER A 192 -10.81 -12.00 0.37
C SER A 192 -10.02 -13.29 0.07
N THR A 193 -9.69 -14.04 1.11
CA THR A 193 -9.03 -15.35 1.02
C THR A 193 -9.88 -16.31 0.19
N GLY A 194 -11.18 -16.38 0.44
CA GLY A 194 -12.12 -17.20 -0.31
C GLY A 194 -12.12 -16.87 -1.79
N ILE A 195 -12.16 -15.58 -2.14
CA ILE A 195 -12.14 -15.11 -3.54
C ILE A 195 -10.83 -15.51 -4.22
N TYR A 196 -9.67 -15.21 -3.63
CA TYR A 196 -8.37 -15.63 -4.18
C TYR A 196 -8.27 -17.16 -4.32
N THR A 197 -8.76 -17.91 -3.33
CA THR A 197 -8.76 -19.38 -3.35
C THR A 197 -9.59 -19.93 -4.50
N VAL A 198 -10.84 -19.45 -4.67
CA VAL A 198 -11.72 -19.91 -5.74
C VAL A 198 -11.13 -19.56 -7.10
N VAL A 199 -10.69 -18.32 -7.31
CA VAL A 199 -10.10 -17.89 -8.58
C VAL A 199 -8.85 -18.71 -8.91
N LEU A 200 -7.96 -18.92 -7.95
CA LEU A 200 -6.72 -19.66 -8.17
C LEU A 200 -6.97 -21.14 -8.43
N VAL A 201 -7.83 -21.81 -7.65
CA VAL A 201 -8.18 -23.23 -7.87
C VAL A 201 -8.85 -23.44 -9.23
N LEU A 202 -9.81 -22.59 -9.61
CA LEU A 202 -10.45 -22.69 -10.93
C LEU A 202 -9.43 -22.45 -12.05
N SER A 203 -8.53 -21.49 -11.87
CA SER A 203 -7.48 -21.20 -12.85
C SER A 203 -6.50 -22.38 -12.98
N LEU A 204 -6.08 -22.98 -11.86
CA LEU A 204 -5.23 -24.18 -11.84
C LEU A 204 -5.91 -25.40 -12.46
N ARG A 205 -7.24 -25.49 -12.43
CA ARG A 205 -7.97 -26.62 -12.98
C ARG A 205 -8.28 -26.48 -14.48
N PHE A 206 -8.59 -25.27 -14.94
CA PHE A 206 -9.14 -25.06 -16.29
C PHE A 206 -8.21 -24.33 -17.25
N ILE A 207 -7.30 -23.49 -16.78
CA ILE A 207 -6.56 -22.54 -17.65
C ILE A 207 -5.05 -22.73 -17.50
N LEU A 208 -4.52 -22.61 -16.29
CA LEU A 208 -3.08 -22.52 -16.04
C LEU A 208 -2.26 -23.74 -16.50
N PRO A 209 -2.69 -25.00 -16.34
CA PRO A 209 -1.91 -26.14 -16.83
C PRO A 209 -1.64 -26.04 -18.33
N ARG A 210 -2.68 -25.69 -19.11
CA ARG A 210 -2.56 -25.51 -20.55
C ARG A 210 -1.63 -24.35 -20.91
N ILE A 211 -1.76 -23.24 -20.20
CA ILE A 211 -0.93 -22.05 -20.43
C ILE A 211 0.54 -22.32 -20.11
N LEU A 212 0.82 -23.00 -18.99
CA LEU A 212 2.18 -23.35 -18.59
C LEU A 212 2.82 -24.32 -19.58
N VAL A 213 2.10 -25.34 -20.08
CA VAL A 213 2.65 -26.25 -21.10
C VAL A 213 2.98 -25.52 -22.41
N VAL A 214 2.10 -24.63 -22.86
CA VAL A 214 2.22 -24.03 -24.19
C VAL A 214 3.21 -22.88 -24.22
N TYR A 215 3.23 -22.05 -23.17
CA TYR A 215 3.92 -20.76 -23.19
C TYR A 215 5.09 -20.63 -22.21
N TYR A 216 5.29 -21.61 -21.32
CA TYR A 216 6.41 -21.61 -20.37
C TYR A 216 7.31 -22.82 -20.66
N ALA A 217 8.39 -22.59 -21.40
CA ALA A 217 9.36 -23.63 -21.68
C ALA A 217 10.20 -23.93 -20.43
N GLY A 218 10.45 -25.21 -20.18
CA GLY A 218 11.33 -25.65 -19.09
C GLY A 218 10.67 -25.71 -17.71
N VAL A 219 9.33 -25.73 -17.62
CA VAL A 219 8.60 -26.00 -16.38
C VAL A 219 8.89 -27.44 -15.90
N PRO A 220 9.53 -27.64 -14.73
CA PRO A 220 9.87 -28.97 -14.22
C PRO A 220 8.68 -29.90 -13.97
N THR A 221 7.58 -29.38 -13.43
CA THR A 221 6.40 -30.18 -13.08
C THR A 221 5.12 -29.37 -13.15
N LEU A 222 4.01 -30.04 -13.47
CA LEU A 222 2.65 -29.50 -13.43
C LEU A 222 1.75 -30.23 -12.43
N GLU A 223 2.31 -31.20 -11.71
CA GLU A 223 1.59 -32.00 -10.72
C GLU A 223 0.79 -31.14 -9.73
N PRO A 224 1.33 -30.03 -9.18
CA PRO A 224 0.59 -29.20 -8.23
C PRO A 224 -0.69 -28.56 -8.79
N ALA A 225 -0.79 -28.38 -10.11
CA ALA A 225 -2.03 -27.87 -10.70
C ALA A 225 -3.13 -28.94 -10.78
N TYR A 226 -2.75 -30.22 -10.96
CA TYR A 226 -3.70 -31.34 -10.99
C TYR A 226 -4.11 -31.83 -9.61
N THR A 227 -3.23 -31.70 -8.62
CA THR A 227 -3.50 -32.04 -7.22
C THR A 227 -4.02 -30.85 -6.40
N ALA A 228 -4.17 -29.68 -7.05
CA ALA A 228 -4.68 -28.47 -6.43
C ALA A 228 -6.05 -28.70 -5.78
N SER A 229 -6.08 -28.49 -4.47
CA SER A 229 -7.29 -28.45 -3.66
C SER A 229 -7.39 -27.10 -2.96
N TYR A 230 -8.60 -26.75 -2.50
CA TYR A 230 -8.80 -25.54 -1.70
C TYR A 230 -7.85 -25.48 -0.49
N ALA A 231 -7.61 -26.62 0.17
CA ALA A 231 -6.71 -26.70 1.31
C ALA A 231 -5.23 -26.43 0.93
N SER A 232 -4.79 -26.92 -0.24
CA SER A 232 -3.39 -26.78 -0.67
C SER A 232 -2.99 -25.33 -1.00
N VAL A 233 -3.91 -24.53 -1.55
CA VAL A 233 -3.63 -23.14 -1.91
C VAL A 233 -3.91 -22.15 -0.77
N LEU A 234 -4.67 -22.59 0.25
CA LEU A 234 -5.14 -21.76 1.36
C LEU A 234 -4.02 -21.00 2.08
N PRO A 235 -2.85 -21.58 2.39
CA PRO A 235 -1.79 -20.84 3.06
C PRO A 235 -1.32 -19.62 2.27
N VAL A 236 -1.21 -19.77 0.95
CA VAL A 236 -0.78 -18.69 0.06
C VAL A 236 -1.90 -17.67 -0.05
N THR A 237 -3.12 -18.10 -0.38
CA THR A 237 -4.26 -17.19 -0.60
C THR A 237 -4.70 -16.48 0.68
N LEU A 238 -4.41 -17.04 1.87
CA LEU A 238 -4.59 -16.36 3.15
C LEU A 238 -3.70 -15.12 3.25
N LEU A 239 -2.43 -15.19 2.83
CA LEU A 239 -1.53 -14.04 2.81
C LEU A 239 -2.06 -12.96 1.85
N PHE A 240 -2.52 -13.35 0.66
CA PHE A 240 -3.17 -12.43 -0.28
C PHE A 240 -4.46 -11.83 0.29
N GLY A 241 -5.27 -12.62 1.00
CA GLY A 241 -6.50 -12.18 1.64
C GLY A 241 -6.26 -11.15 2.74
N VAL A 242 -5.25 -11.38 3.60
CA VAL A 242 -4.82 -10.43 4.63
C VAL A 242 -4.34 -9.14 3.99
N ALA A 243 -3.51 -9.25 2.94
CA ALA A 243 -2.99 -8.09 2.22
C ALA A 243 -4.09 -7.28 1.54
N ALA A 244 -5.02 -7.93 0.86
CA ALA A 244 -6.13 -7.28 0.18
C ALA A 244 -7.11 -6.61 1.15
N SER A 245 -7.48 -7.28 2.26
CA SER A 245 -8.32 -6.68 3.29
C SER A 245 -7.66 -5.44 3.89
N THR A 246 -6.38 -5.53 4.23
CA THR A 246 -5.67 -4.42 4.86
C THR A 246 -5.42 -3.26 3.90
N PHE A 247 -5.13 -3.54 2.62
CA PHE A 247 -4.82 -2.52 1.62
C PHE A 247 -6.06 -1.85 1.01
N ILE A 248 -7.13 -2.62 0.80
CA ILE A 248 -8.35 -2.15 0.10
C ILE A 248 -9.44 -1.78 1.10
N PHE A 249 -9.77 -2.67 2.04
CA PHE A 249 -10.92 -2.49 2.92
C PHE A 249 -10.64 -1.53 4.08
N ALA A 250 -9.48 -1.58 4.72
CA ALA A 250 -9.21 -0.72 5.87
C ALA A 250 -9.29 0.80 5.53
N PRO A 251 -8.69 1.29 4.42
CA PRO A 251 -8.85 2.69 4.03
C PRO A 251 -10.27 3.01 3.57
N PHE A 252 -10.96 2.06 2.93
CA PHE A 252 -12.35 2.23 2.52
C PHE A 252 -13.31 2.41 3.69
N ALA A 253 -13.24 1.53 4.68
CA ALA A 253 -14.14 1.53 5.82
C ALA A 253 -14.01 2.83 6.64
N THR A 254 -12.80 3.37 6.76
CA THR A 254 -12.50 4.57 7.54
C THR A 254 -12.57 5.89 6.77
N THR A 255 -12.91 5.85 5.48
CA THR A 255 -13.08 7.08 4.71
C THR A 255 -14.37 7.78 5.13
N ALA A 256 -14.23 8.99 5.68
CA ALA A 256 -15.36 9.85 6.05
C ALA A 256 -16.11 10.33 4.81
N ARG A 257 -17.38 10.68 5.01
CA ARG A 257 -18.14 11.46 4.03
C ARG A 257 -17.44 12.78 3.75
N ALA A 258 -17.16 13.06 2.48
CA ALA A 258 -16.51 14.29 2.04
C ALA A 258 -17.55 15.33 1.60
N LYS A 259 -17.16 16.61 1.56
CA LYS A 259 -18.00 17.69 0.99
C LYS A 259 -18.35 17.45 -0.48
N GLU A 260 -17.57 16.63 -1.17
CA GLU A 260 -17.84 16.20 -2.54
C GLU A 260 -19.03 15.23 -2.62
N ASP A 261 -19.32 14.51 -1.53
CA ASP A 261 -20.46 13.60 -1.46
C ASP A 261 -21.78 14.35 -1.36
N ASP A 262 -21.78 15.57 -0.82
CA ASP A 262 -22.98 16.42 -0.77
C ASP A 262 -23.43 16.86 -2.17
N LYS A 263 -22.50 16.93 -3.13
CA LYS A 263 -22.82 17.20 -4.55
C LYS A 263 -23.47 16.00 -5.25
N ILE A 264 -23.32 14.80 -4.70
CA ILE A 264 -23.97 13.58 -5.20
C ILE A 264 -25.47 13.65 -4.88
N ASP A 265 -25.79 14.09 -3.66
CA ASP A 265 -27.19 14.25 -3.22
C ASP A 265 -27.92 15.38 -3.96
N GLU A 266 -27.19 16.35 -4.50
CA GLU A 266 -27.72 17.47 -5.28
C GLU A 266 -28.00 17.11 -6.76
N PHE A 267 -27.53 15.95 -7.24
CA PHE A 267 -27.73 15.56 -8.63
C PHE A 267 -29.18 15.15 -8.91
N ASP A 268 -29.87 15.92 -9.77
CA ASP A 268 -31.20 15.58 -10.26
C ASP A 268 -31.11 14.82 -11.61
N PRO A 269 -31.38 13.51 -11.64
CA PRO A 269 -31.32 12.72 -12.86
C PRO A 269 -32.39 13.10 -13.90
N VAL A 270 -33.44 13.83 -13.51
CA VAL A 270 -34.55 14.24 -14.38
C VAL A 270 -34.21 15.51 -15.15
N ALA A 271 -33.43 16.42 -14.53
CA ALA A 271 -33.02 17.69 -15.13
C ALA A 271 -31.65 17.62 -15.85
N ALA A 272 -30.88 16.56 -15.63
CA ALA A 272 -29.54 16.39 -16.16
C ALA A 272 -29.50 16.13 -17.68
N SER A 273 -28.49 16.68 -18.34
CA SER A 273 -28.19 16.34 -19.74
C SER A 273 -27.66 14.90 -19.86
N LEU A 274 -27.83 14.27 -21.03
CA LEU A 274 -27.29 12.93 -21.31
C LEU A 274 -25.79 12.79 -20.98
N GLY A 275 -25.00 13.85 -21.23
CA GLY A 275 -23.57 13.85 -20.91
C GLY A 275 -23.30 13.87 -19.41
N GLU A 276 -24.06 14.66 -18.65
CA GLU A 276 -23.98 14.69 -17.19
C GLU A 276 -24.45 13.38 -16.58
N THR A 277 -25.51 12.77 -17.11
CA THR A 277 -26.00 11.46 -16.68
C THR A 277 -24.96 10.36 -16.92
N VAL A 278 -24.30 10.35 -18.08
CA VAL A 278 -23.22 9.39 -18.38
C VAL A 278 -22.03 9.61 -17.47
N TRP A 279 -21.61 10.86 -17.26
CA TRP A 279 -20.51 11.19 -16.36
C TRP A 279 -20.82 10.78 -14.90
N TRP A 280 -22.03 11.05 -14.43
CA TRP A 280 -22.49 10.64 -13.09
C TRP A 280 -22.56 9.13 -12.93
N ASN A 281 -22.97 8.38 -13.96
CA ASN A 281 -22.98 6.92 -13.88
C ASN A 281 -21.54 6.33 -13.86
N VAL A 282 -20.59 6.99 -14.52
CA VAL A 282 -19.20 6.50 -14.61
C VAL A 282 -18.35 6.91 -13.41
N TRP A 283 -18.52 8.12 -12.85
CA TRP A 283 -17.62 8.64 -11.82
C TRP A 283 -18.32 9.34 -10.64
N GLY A 284 -19.65 9.26 -10.62
CA GLY A 284 -20.50 9.83 -9.60
C GLY A 284 -20.57 9.07 -8.28
N TYR A 285 -19.46 8.47 -7.88
CA TYR A 285 -19.39 7.68 -6.66
C TYR A 285 -18.96 8.53 -5.46
N THR A 286 -19.35 8.09 -4.27
CA THR A 286 -18.89 8.68 -3.00
C THR A 286 -17.38 8.61 -2.88
N ALA A 287 -16.80 9.50 -2.08
CA ALA A 287 -15.37 9.52 -1.77
C ALA A 287 -14.91 8.15 -1.24
N LYS A 288 -15.74 7.53 -0.41
CA LYS A 288 -15.57 6.16 0.11
C LYS A 288 -15.44 5.13 -1.02
N THR A 289 -16.39 5.09 -1.95
CA THR A 289 -16.36 4.17 -3.10
C THR A 289 -15.19 4.44 -4.04
N LYS A 290 -14.84 5.71 -4.27
CA LYS A 290 -13.66 6.09 -5.06
C LYS A 290 -12.35 5.55 -4.45
N VAL A 291 -12.24 5.48 -3.13
CA VAL A 291 -11.08 4.89 -2.45
C VAL A 291 -10.95 3.41 -2.76
N VAL A 292 -12.04 2.63 -2.69
CA VAL A 292 -12.02 1.20 -3.08
C VAL A 292 -11.61 1.05 -4.52
N VAL A 293 -12.29 1.74 -5.43
CA VAL A 293 -12.02 1.66 -6.88
C VAL A 293 -10.55 1.96 -7.15
N ARG A 294 -9.99 3.02 -6.55
CA ARG A 294 -8.59 3.39 -6.72
C ARG A 294 -7.63 2.35 -6.15
N ARG A 295 -7.86 1.87 -4.92
CA ARG A 295 -6.99 0.87 -4.27
C ARG A 295 -7.03 -0.46 -5.02
N THR A 296 -8.22 -0.90 -5.42
CA THR A 296 -8.39 -2.10 -6.25
C THR A 296 -7.73 -1.96 -7.61
N ALA A 297 -7.86 -0.82 -8.28
CA ALA A 297 -7.21 -0.56 -9.57
C ALA A 297 -5.68 -0.58 -9.44
N ILE A 298 -5.12 0.05 -8.39
CA ILE A 298 -3.68 0.02 -8.10
C ILE A 298 -3.23 -1.42 -7.85
N ALA A 299 -3.92 -2.16 -6.97
CA ALA A 299 -3.56 -3.55 -6.66
C ALA A 299 -3.58 -4.43 -7.92
N ALA A 300 -4.64 -4.35 -8.72
CA ALA A 300 -4.76 -5.15 -9.94
C ALA A 300 -3.70 -4.78 -10.99
N LEU A 301 -3.46 -3.49 -11.24
CA LEU A 301 -2.52 -3.02 -12.26
C LEU A 301 -1.07 -3.32 -11.88
N VAL A 302 -0.69 -3.05 -10.63
CA VAL A 302 0.68 -3.31 -10.15
C VAL A 302 0.92 -4.82 -10.10
N ALA A 303 -0.04 -5.61 -9.59
CA ALA A 303 0.09 -7.07 -9.61
C ALA A 303 0.17 -7.64 -11.02
N ALA A 304 -0.67 -7.18 -11.95
CA ALA A 304 -0.61 -7.63 -13.34
C ALA A 304 0.74 -7.32 -13.98
N THR A 305 1.19 -6.06 -13.87
CA THR A 305 2.40 -5.59 -14.55
C THR A 305 3.64 -6.23 -13.94
N ASN A 306 3.74 -6.30 -12.61
CA ASN A 306 4.87 -6.95 -11.96
C ASN A 306 4.92 -8.45 -12.27
N THR A 307 3.77 -9.14 -12.21
CA THR A 307 3.70 -10.57 -12.56
C THR A 307 4.11 -10.81 -14.01
N PHE A 308 3.67 -9.95 -14.93
CA PHE A 308 4.02 -10.03 -16.34
C PHE A 308 5.51 -9.79 -16.60
N LEU A 309 6.06 -8.69 -16.04
CA LEU A 309 7.46 -8.33 -16.19
C LEU A 309 8.36 -9.39 -15.57
N SER A 310 8.08 -9.83 -14.35
CA SER A 310 8.83 -10.90 -13.70
C SER A 310 8.77 -12.18 -14.52
N SER A 311 7.58 -12.60 -14.98
CA SER A 311 7.47 -13.81 -15.81
C SER A 311 8.26 -13.73 -17.12
N THR A 312 8.21 -12.60 -17.83
CA THR A 312 8.85 -12.47 -19.16
C THR A 312 10.33 -12.11 -19.12
N LYS A 313 10.77 -11.42 -18.07
CA LYS A 313 12.13 -10.91 -17.96
C LYS A 313 12.99 -11.71 -17.00
N THR A 314 12.44 -12.25 -15.91
CA THR A 314 13.24 -12.98 -14.93
C THR A 314 13.24 -14.50 -15.13
N LEU A 315 12.40 -15.05 -16.02
CA LEU A 315 12.39 -16.49 -16.34
C LEU A 315 12.87 -16.77 -17.76
N TYR A 316 13.49 -17.93 -17.96
CA TYR A 316 13.85 -18.43 -19.28
C TYR A 316 12.63 -19.03 -20.00
N GLY A 317 12.53 -18.78 -21.30
CA GLY A 317 11.58 -19.51 -22.16
C GLY A 317 10.10 -19.18 -21.94
N VAL A 318 9.79 -18.02 -21.36
CA VAL A 318 8.41 -17.57 -21.15
C VAL A 318 7.94 -16.66 -22.28
N GLU A 319 6.88 -17.06 -22.96
CA GLU A 319 6.22 -16.24 -23.98
C GLU A 319 5.31 -15.17 -23.35
N SER A 320 5.27 -13.98 -23.95
CA SER A 320 4.47 -12.85 -23.44
C SER A 320 2.98 -13.17 -23.36
N ALA A 321 2.44 -13.97 -24.28
CA ALA A 321 1.04 -14.37 -24.24
C ALA A 321 0.70 -15.19 -22.98
N GLY A 322 1.56 -16.15 -22.63
CA GLY A 322 1.39 -16.95 -21.41
C GLY A 322 1.53 -16.12 -20.15
N ALA A 323 2.54 -15.26 -20.10
CA ALA A 323 2.74 -14.33 -18.98
C ALA A 323 1.55 -13.38 -18.77
N ALA A 324 0.95 -12.89 -19.86
CA ALA A 324 -0.23 -12.04 -19.78
C ALA A 324 -1.44 -12.79 -19.21
N VAL A 325 -1.68 -14.03 -19.66
CA VAL A 325 -2.76 -14.85 -19.10
C VAL A 325 -2.51 -15.17 -17.63
N TYR A 326 -1.28 -15.55 -17.27
CA TYR A 326 -0.92 -15.81 -15.87
C TYR A 326 -1.14 -14.57 -14.99
N ALA A 327 -0.66 -13.41 -15.40
CA ALA A 327 -0.86 -12.14 -14.71
C ALA A 327 -2.35 -11.77 -14.57
N SER A 328 -3.15 -12.05 -15.60
CA SER A 328 -4.59 -11.75 -15.61
C SER A 328 -5.37 -12.50 -14.52
N VAL A 329 -4.95 -13.71 -14.15
CA VAL A 329 -5.59 -14.49 -13.07
C VAL A 329 -5.50 -13.75 -11.74
N TRP A 330 -4.32 -13.22 -11.41
CA TRP A 330 -4.08 -12.48 -10.17
C TRP A 330 -4.75 -11.11 -10.18
N ALA A 331 -4.70 -10.42 -11.32
CA ALA A 331 -5.42 -9.16 -11.51
C ALA A 331 -6.93 -9.36 -11.33
N PHE A 332 -7.50 -10.40 -11.93
CA PHE A 332 -8.91 -10.75 -11.82
C PHE A 332 -9.29 -11.10 -10.37
N ALA A 333 -8.44 -11.84 -9.65
CA ALA A 333 -8.64 -12.10 -8.23
C ALA A 333 -8.67 -10.80 -7.40
N ALA A 334 -7.75 -9.86 -7.67
CA ALA A 334 -7.72 -8.56 -7.00
C ALA A 334 -8.97 -7.72 -7.31
N LEU A 335 -9.44 -7.71 -8.56
CA LEU A 335 -10.67 -7.02 -8.97
C LEU A 335 -11.90 -7.60 -8.26
N CYS A 336 -12.08 -8.92 -8.32
CA CYS A 336 -13.19 -9.61 -7.63
C CYS A 336 -13.16 -9.37 -6.12
N THR A 337 -11.96 -9.34 -5.52
CA THR A 337 -11.79 -9.03 -4.10
C THR A 337 -12.18 -7.59 -3.79
N GLY A 338 -11.78 -6.63 -4.61
CA GLY A 338 -12.19 -5.23 -4.47
C GLY A 338 -13.69 -5.05 -4.57
N ILE A 339 -14.35 -5.72 -5.52
CA ILE A 339 -15.80 -5.72 -5.66
C ILE A 339 -16.46 -6.32 -4.41
N GLY A 340 -16.01 -7.49 -3.97
CA GLY A 340 -16.55 -8.18 -2.79
C GLY A 340 -16.42 -7.35 -1.51
N LEU A 341 -15.24 -6.75 -1.28
CA LEU A 341 -15.01 -5.86 -0.14
C LEU A 341 -15.81 -4.56 -0.23
N GLY A 342 -15.99 -4.03 -1.45
CA GLY A 342 -16.83 -2.86 -1.70
C GLY A 342 -18.29 -3.10 -1.33
N PHE A 343 -18.82 -4.31 -1.59
CA PHE A 343 -20.18 -4.68 -1.17
C PHE A 343 -20.33 -4.83 0.35
N VAL A 344 -19.30 -5.32 1.06
CA VAL A 344 -19.37 -5.52 2.52
C VAL A 344 -19.36 -4.21 3.30
N GLY A 345 -18.63 -3.20 2.82
CA GLY A 345 -18.57 -1.88 3.46
C GLY A 345 -19.40 -0.81 2.76
N GLY A 346 -20.21 -1.17 1.75
CA GLY A 346 -21.21 -0.29 1.16
C GLY A 346 -22.34 -0.05 2.17
N ASP A 347 -22.87 1.17 2.18
CA ASP A 347 -23.91 1.60 3.14
C ASP A 347 -25.24 0.85 2.95
#